data_AF-A0A7V8YB76-F1
#
_entry.id   AF-A0A7V8YB76-F1
#
_cell.length_a   1.000
_cell.length_b   1.000
_cell.length_c   1.000
_cell.angle_alpha   90.00
_cell.angle_beta   90.00
_cell.angle_gamma   90.00
#
_symmetry.space_group_name_H-M   'P 1'
#
loop_
_entity.id
_entity.type
_entity.pdbx_description
1 polymer ?
#
loop_
_entity_poly.entity_id
_entity_poly.type
_entity_poly.pdbx_seq_one_letter_code
_entity_poly.pdbx_strand_id
1 'polypeptide(L)'
;MKAKTIAMFECIPRQERVDESEILFQFLEATDDNAYKATIIHKSEFLKELVTTEVARATHVHLSGHGVDDEFYLPNGKVRASEFPEGCFTGKVVTLSSCCSDTRDSPSRSSTGPAQRW
;
A
#
# COMPACT_ATOMS: atom_id res chain seq x y z
N MET A 1 27.03 0.46 0.18
CA MET A 1 25.62 0.05 0.37
C MET A 1 24.93 0.19 -0.98
N LYS A 2 24.11 -0.77 -1.43
CA LYS A 2 23.29 -0.55 -2.64
C LYS A 2 22.32 0.59 -2.36
N ALA A 3 22.14 1.51 -3.31
CA ALA A 3 21.09 2.52 -3.24
C ALA A 3 19.74 1.81 -3.01
N LYS A 4 18.95 2.30 -2.06
CA LYS A 4 17.66 1.69 -1.71
C LYS A 4 16.60 2.28 -2.63
N THR A 5 16.36 1.64 -3.77
CA THR A 5 15.27 2.03 -4.67
C THR A 5 13.91 1.67 -4.05
N ILE A 6 12.99 2.64 -4.00
CA ILE A 6 11.62 2.46 -3.49
C ILE A 6 10.63 2.53 -4.65
N ALA A 7 9.79 1.51 -4.81
CA ALA A 7 8.68 1.52 -5.76
C ALA A 7 7.36 1.67 -5.01
N MET A 8 6.53 2.62 -5.42
CA MET A 8 5.23 2.92 -4.82
C MET A 8 4.12 2.78 -5.86
N PHE A 9 3.08 2.02 -5.50
CA PHE A 9 1.92 1.79 -6.34
C PHE A 9 0.68 2.38 -5.67
N GLU A 10 0.04 3.34 -6.33
CA GLU A 10 -1.23 3.91 -5.91
C GLU A 10 -2.38 3.20 -6.62
N CYS A 11 -3.12 2.37 -5.90
CA CYS A 11 -4.21 1.54 -6.43
C CYS A 11 -5.60 1.97 -5.93
N ILE A 12 -5.70 3.11 -5.23
CA ILE A 12 -6.96 3.79 -4.92
C ILE A 12 -6.72 5.30 -5.10
N PRO A 13 -6.66 5.80 -6.34
CA PRO A 13 -6.50 7.23 -6.56
C PRO A 13 -7.72 7.96 -6.00
N ARG A 14 -7.52 8.72 -4.93
CA ARG A 14 -8.59 9.55 -4.36
C ARG A 14 -8.75 10.80 -5.21
N GLN A 15 -10.00 11.16 -5.52
CA GLN A 15 -10.32 12.44 -6.17
C GLN A 15 -10.33 13.62 -5.17
N GLU A 16 -9.63 13.50 -4.05
CA GLU A 16 -9.55 14.58 -3.07
C GLU A 16 -8.55 15.65 -3.52
N ARG A 17 -8.68 16.85 -2.96
CA ARG A 17 -7.88 18.04 -3.34
C ARG A 17 -6.38 17.87 -3.10
N VAL A 18 -5.99 16.89 -2.28
CA VAL A 18 -4.62 16.54 -1.96
C VAL A 18 -4.52 15.02 -1.93
N ASP A 19 -3.68 14.47 -2.79
CA ASP A 19 -3.41 13.04 -2.88
C ASP A 19 -2.40 12.64 -1.79
N GLU A 20 -2.81 11.79 -0.85
CA GLU A 20 -1.95 11.25 0.22
C GLU A 20 -0.72 10.55 -0.35
N SER A 21 -0.90 9.85 -1.48
CA SER A 21 0.16 9.13 -2.14
C SER A 21 1.22 10.09 -2.71
N GLU A 22 0.80 11.27 -3.15
CA GLU A 22 1.66 12.34 -3.64
C GLU A 22 2.49 12.96 -2.52
N ILE A 23 1.89 13.25 -1.37
CA ILE A 23 2.64 13.75 -0.21
C ILE A 23 3.69 12.71 0.22
N LEU A 24 3.29 11.44 0.35
CA LEU A 24 4.22 10.39 0.77
C LEU A 24 5.37 10.26 -0.23
N PHE A 25 5.07 10.28 -1.53
CA PHE A 25 6.09 10.15 -2.56
C PHE A 25 7.11 11.29 -2.54
N GLN A 26 6.69 12.54 -2.29
CA GLN A 26 7.60 13.68 -2.16
C GLN A 26 8.60 13.49 -1.01
N PHE A 27 8.19 12.87 0.11
CA PHE A 27 9.12 12.52 1.18
C PHE A 27 10.08 11.39 0.78
N LEU A 28 9.62 10.42 -0.02
CA LEU A 28 10.46 9.32 -0.51
C LEU A 28 11.52 9.81 -1.49
N GLU A 29 11.13 10.63 -2.48
CA GLU A 29 12.05 11.25 -3.44
C GLU A 29 13.12 12.09 -2.75
N ALA A 30 12.79 12.78 -1.66
CA ALA A 30 13.76 13.54 -0.86
C ALA A 30 14.85 12.66 -0.21
N THR A 31 14.65 11.34 -0.15
CA THR A 31 15.59 10.38 0.45
C THR A 31 16.23 9.42 -0.56
N ASP A 32 15.67 9.29 -1.75
CA ASP A 32 16.13 8.41 -2.82
C ASP A 32 15.78 8.99 -4.20
N ASP A 33 16.80 9.43 -4.93
CA ASP A 33 16.69 9.94 -6.30
C ASP A 33 16.16 8.90 -7.31
N ASN A 34 16.07 7.62 -6.91
CA ASN A 34 15.54 6.55 -7.74
C ASN A 34 14.13 6.12 -7.30
N ALA A 35 13.49 6.85 -6.40
CA ALA A 35 12.11 6.55 -6.00
C ALA A 35 11.20 6.53 -7.24
N TYR A 36 10.31 5.55 -7.29
CA TYR A 36 9.41 5.31 -8.40
C TYR A 36 7.97 5.29 -7.90
N LYS A 37 7.07 6.04 -8.55
CA LYS A 37 5.63 6.00 -8.29
C LYS A 37 4.87 5.66 -9.57
N ALA A 38 3.88 4.78 -9.46
CA ALA A 38 2.91 4.50 -10.51
C ALA A 38 1.49 4.51 -9.94
N THR A 39 0.57 5.20 -10.60
CA THR A 39 -0.86 5.12 -10.32
C THR A 39 -1.46 4.02 -11.18
N ILE A 40 -2.13 3.06 -10.56
CA ILE A 40 -2.59 1.82 -11.18
C ILE A 40 -4.10 1.75 -11.15
N ILE A 41 -4.71 1.67 -12.33
CA ILE A 41 -6.16 1.59 -12.46
C ILE A 41 -6.61 0.17 -12.78
N HIS A 42 -5.86 -0.54 -13.63
CA HIS A 42 -6.25 -1.83 -14.15
C HIS A 42 -5.33 -2.95 -13.68
N LYS A 43 -5.89 -4.14 -13.48
CA LYS A 43 -5.11 -5.35 -13.14
C LYS A 43 -4.01 -5.67 -14.15
N SER A 44 -4.30 -5.59 -15.44
CA SER A 44 -3.33 -5.93 -16.48
C SER A 44 -2.14 -4.97 -16.50
N GLU A 45 -2.36 -3.72 -16.16
CA GLU A 45 -1.32 -2.71 -15.96
C GLU A 45 -0.50 -3.04 -14.73
N PHE A 46 -1.15 -3.32 -13.59
CA PHE A 46 -0.46 -3.65 -12.35
C PHE A 46 0.51 -4.83 -12.50
N LEU A 47 0.04 -5.92 -13.10
CA LEU A 47 0.84 -7.14 -13.28
C LEU A 47 2.01 -6.93 -14.24
N LYS A 48 1.86 -6.06 -15.25
CA LYS A 48 2.95 -5.67 -16.15
C LYS A 48 3.96 -4.79 -15.42
N GLU A 49 3.49 -3.89 -14.57
CA GLU A 49 4.36 -2.96 -13.88
C GLU A 49 5.27 -3.67 -12.86
N LEU A 50 4.77 -4.72 -12.21
CA LEU A 50 5.56 -5.51 -11.25
C LEU A 50 6.80 -6.20 -11.83
N VAL A 51 6.91 -6.31 -13.15
CA VAL A 51 8.04 -6.96 -13.84
C VAL A 51 8.94 -5.96 -14.59
N THR A 52 8.72 -4.64 -14.42
CA THR A 52 9.60 -3.62 -15.01
C THR A 52 10.97 -3.60 -14.35
N THR A 53 11.95 -2.99 -15.04
CA THR A 53 13.34 -2.97 -14.55
C THR A 53 13.47 -2.12 -13.29
N GLU A 54 12.69 -1.05 -13.21
CA GLU A 54 12.55 -0.12 -12.10
C GLU A 54 12.11 -0.88 -10.84
N VAL A 55 11.02 -1.64 -10.94
CA VAL A 55 10.46 -2.42 -9.83
C VAL A 55 11.37 -3.62 -9.49
N ALA A 56 11.97 -4.26 -10.48
CA ALA A 56 12.93 -5.34 -10.26
C ALA A 56 14.16 -4.88 -9.45
N ARG A 57 14.60 -3.62 -9.63
CA ARG A 57 15.69 -3.00 -8.86
C ARG A 57 15.26 -2.50 -7.48
N ALA A 58 13.98 -2.27 -7.27
CA ALA A 58 13.45 -1.82 -5.99
C ALA A 58 13.79 -2.79 -4.86
N THR A 59 14.23 -2.24 -3.73
CA THR A 59 14.45 -2.98 -2.48
C THR A 59 13.20 -2.94 -1.59
N HIS A 60 12.35 -1.94 -1.80
CA HIS A 60 11.10 -1.74 -1.08
C HIS A 60 9.97 -1.55 -2.10
N VAL A 61 8.83 -2.19 -1.84
CA VAL A 61 7.60 -1.99 -2.60
C VAL A 61 6.52 -1.52 -1.63
N HIS A 62 5.92 -0.37 -1.91
CA HIS A 62 4.76 0.14 -1.18
C HIS A 62 3.52 -0.01 -2.06
N LEU A 63 2.51 -0.68 -1.52
CA LEU A 63 1.20 -0.81 -2.15
C LEU A 63 0.20 0.04 -1.36
N SER A 64 -0.42 1.03 -2.01
CA SER A 64 -1.55 1.76 -1.46
C SER A 64 -2.83 1.21 -2.09
N GLY A 65 -3.66 0.53 -1.31
CA GLY A 65 -4.77 -0.26 -1.83
C GLY A 65 -5.68 -0.82 -0.74
N HIS A 66 -6.71 -1.56 -1.13
CA HIS A 66 -7.52 -2.33 -0.17
C HIS A 66 -7.19 -3.81 -0.31
N GLY A 67 -7.16 -4.53 0.80
CA GLY A 67 -6.97 -5.98 0.81
C GLY A 67 -7.99 -6.65 1.72
N VAL A 68 -8.60 -7.73 1.25
CA VAL A 68 -9.45 -8.60 2.07
C VAL A 68 -9.14 -10.04 1.67
N ASP A 69 -8.93 -10.91 2.66
CA ASP A 69 -8.57 -12.32 2.46
C ASP A 69 -7.34 -12.49 1.55
N ASP A 70 -7.50 -13.12 0.38
CA ASP A 70 -6.45 -13.35 -0.63
C ASP A 70 -6.48 -12.35 -1.80
N GLU A 71 -7.29 -11.28 -1.70
CA GLU A 71 -7.57 -10.34 -2.78
C GLU A 71 -7.05 -8.93 -2.48
N PHE A 72 -6.28 -8.37 -3.41
CA PHE A 72 -5.86 -6.98 -3.44
C PHE A 72 -6.69 -6.21 -4.47
N TYR A 73 -7.41 -5.19 -4.04
CA TYR A 73 -8.35 -4.44 -4.87
C TYR A 73 -7.66 -3.30 -5.61
N LEU A 74 -8.07 -3.12 -6.85
CA LEU A 74 -7.72 -2.02 -7.74
C LEU A 74 -9.01 -1.25 -8.08
N PRO A 75 -8.93 -0.05 -8.66
CA PRO A 75 -10.13 0.69 -9.03
C PRO A 75 -11.00 -0.10 -10.01
N ASN A 76 -10.36 -0.76 -10.97
CA ASN A 76 -11.00 -1.62 -11.97
C ASN A 76 -10.59 -3.09 -11.82
N GLY A 77 -10.89 -3.68 -10.66
CA GLY A 77 -10.81 -5.12 -10.44
C GLY A 77 -10.09 -5.49 -9.15
N LYS A 78 -9.52 -6.69 -9.15
CA LYS A 78 -8.76 -7.23 -8.02
C LYS A 78 -7.72 -8.23 -8.51
N VAL A 79 -6.65 -8.39 -7.74
CA VAL A 79 -5.57 -9.34 -7.97
C VAL A 79 -5.53 -10.30 -6.81
N ARG A 80 -5.58 -11.60 -7.08
CA ARG A 80 -5.37 -12.62 -6.05
C ARG A 80 -3.89 -12.84 -5.79
N ALA A 81 -3.57 -13.33 -4.60
CA ALA A 81 -2.20 -13.74 -4.23
C ALA A 81 -1.56 -14.69 -5.27
N SER A 82 -2.35 -15.60 -5.85
CA SER A 82 -1.89 -16.55 -6.88
C SER A 82 -1.65 -15.94 -8.26
N GLU A 83 -2.06 -14.69 -8.49
CA GLU A 83 -1.97 -14.02 -9.79
C GLU A 83 -0.75 -13.10 -9.90
N PHE A 84 -0.03 -12.87 -8.80
CA PHE A 84 1.21 -12.11 -8.82
C PHE A 84 2.28 -12.86 -9.64
N PRO A 85 3.10 -12.15 -10.44
CA PRO A 85 4.19 -12.77 -11.16
C PRO A 85 5.16 -13.47 -10.19
N GLU A 86 5.62 -14.66 -10.57
CA GLU A 86 6.49 -15.47 -9.72
C GLU A 86 7.74 -14.68 -9.30
N GLY A 87 7.98 -14.61 -7.99
CA GLY A 87 9.17 -13.97 -7.44
C GLY A 87 9.23 -12.45 -7.55
N CYS A 88 8.16 -11.75 -7.96
CA CYS A 88 8.18 -10.29 -8.10
C CYS A 88 8.53 -9.54 -6.80
N PHE A 89 8.30 -10.17 -5.64
CA PHE A 89 8.63 -9.64 -4.31
C PHE A 89 9.83 -10.31 -3.64
N THR A 90 10.49 -11.27 -4.29
CA THR A 90 11.62 -12.01 -3.70
C THR A 90 12.75 -11.06 -3.32
N GLY A 91 13.16 -11.08 -2.05
CA GLY A 91 14.24 -10.24 -1.52
C GLY A 91 13.88 -8.76 -1.35
N LYS A 92 12.59 -8.40 -1.46
CA LYS A 92 12.10 -7.04 -1.26
C LYS A 92 11.33 -6.93 0.05
N VAL A 93 11.34 -5.75 0.65
CA VAL A 93 10.41 -5.41 1.74
C VAL A 93 9.12 -4.92 1.11
N VAL A 94 8.00 -5.58 1.40
CA VAL A 94 6.68 -5.16 0.91
C VAL A 94 5.90 -4.53 2.06
N THR A 95 5.34 -3.35 1.81
CA THR A 95 4.48 -2.64 2.75
C THR A 95 3.14 -2.32 2.09
N LEU A 96 2.09 -2.32 2.89
CA LEU A 96 0.72 -2.09 2.45
C LEU A 96 0.12 -0.96 3.29
N SER A 97 -0.40 0.08 2.63
CA SER A 97 -1.33 1.03 3.25
C SER A 97 -2.74 0.69 2.77
N SER A 98 -3.58 0.26 3.70
CA SER A 98 -4.97 -0.08 3.44
C SER A 98 -5.86 0.41 4.56
N CYS A 99 -6.98 1.06 4.22
CA CYS A 99 -8.03 1.27 5.21
C CYS A 99 -8.70 -0.08 5.49
N CYS A 100 -8.72 -0.49 6.77
CA CYS A 100 -9.58 -1.59 7.20
C CYS A 100 -11.04 -1.19 7.02
N SER A 101 -11.85 -2.05 6.41
CA SER A 101 -13.30 -1.90 6.44
C SER A 101 -13.78 -1.90 7.90
N ASP A 102 -14.69 -0.98 8.21
CA ASP A 102 -15.19 -0.64 9.54
C ASP A 102 -15.31 -1.82 10.52
N THR A 103 -14.28 -2.03 11.32
CA THR A 103 -14.49 -2.22 12.76
C THR A 103 -14.03 -0.94 13.38
N ARG A 104 -14.99 -0.09 13.78
CA ARG A 104 -14.69 1.05 14.63
C ARG A 104 -13.89 0.49 15.80
N ASP A 105 -12.64 0.91 15.95
CA ASP A 105 -11.99 1.02 17.25
C ASP A 105 -12.80 2.04 18.05
N SER A 106 -14.02 1.66 18.43
CA SER A 106 -14.78 2.36 19.44
C SER A 106 -13.97 2.11 20.70
N PRO A 107 -13.38 3.14 21.35
CA PRO A 107 -12.84 2.92 22.67
C PRO A 107 -13.99 2.33 23.48
N SER A 108 -13.83 1.09 23.96
CA SER A 108 -14.77 0.52 24.90
C SER A 108 -14.97 1.58 25.97
N ARG A 109 -16.16 2.18 26.05
CA ARG A 109 -16.48 3.10 27.13
C ARG A 109 -16.18 2.31 28.39
N SER A 110 -15.12 2.70 29.10
CA SER A 110 -14.89 2.24 30.45
C SER A 110 -16.18 2.54 31.20
N SER A 111 -16.82 1.49 31.70
CA SER A 111 -17.93 1.58 32.62
C SER A 111 -17.40 2.13 33.95
N THR A 112 -17.06 3.41 33.99
CA THR A 112 -17.04 4.17 35.23
C THR A 112 -18.49 4.42 35.64
N GLY A 113 -19.07 3.41 36.30
CA GLY A 113 -20.18 3.55 37.24
C GLY A 113 -19.62 3.48 38.67
N PRO A 114 -20.23 4.18 39.64
CA PRO A 114 -19.51 4.79 40.74
C PRO A 114 -19.06 3.79 41.81
N ALA A 115 -17.98 4.16 42.49
CA ALA A 115 -17.49 3.50 43.70
C ALA A 115 -18.63 3.22 44.70
N GLN A 116 -18.90 1.95 44.97
CA GLN A 116 -19.54 1.55 46.21
C GLN A 116 -18.44 1.20 47.21
N ARG A 117 -18.24 2.11 48.17
CA ARG A 117 -17.77 1.75 49.51
C ARG A 117 -18.80 0.80 50.11
N TRP A 118 -18.37 -0.37 50.60
CA TRP A 118 -18.53 -0.90 51.96
C TRP A 118 -17.51 -2.04 52.11
#